data_AF-A0A558EW64-F1
#
_entry.id   AF-A0A558EW64-F1
#
_cell.length_a   1.000
_cell.length_b   1.000
_cell.length_c   1.000
_cell.angle_alpha   90.00
_cell.angle_beta   90.00
_cell.angle_gamma   90.00
#
_symmetry.space_group_name_H-M   'P 1'
#
loop_
_entity.id
_entity.type
_entity.pdbx_description
1 polymer ?
#
loop_
_entity_poly.entity_id
_entity_poly.type
_entity_poly.pdbx_seq_one_letter_code
_entity_poly.pdbx_strand_id
1 'polypeptide(L)'
;MGESMNFDIEQLDQNTTALLVKCDSKQFSSKYQHEKLCEQLRKIAQTTGLTVFVVDHQMTIEQLSDADLAAIGLKRIKDHD
;
A
#
# COMPACT_ATOMS: atom_id res chain seq x y z
N MET A 1 -11.70 24.52 -1.79
CA MET A 1 -10.28 24.26 -2.09
C MET A 1 -10.09 22.78 -1.87
N GLY A 2 -9.93 22.00 -2.94
CA GLY A 2 -9.70 20.56 -2.81
C GLY A 2 -8.25 20.38 -2.41
N GLU A 3 -8.00 20.03 -1.15
CA GLU A 3 -6.70 19.51 -0.75
C GLU A 3 -6.47 18.24 -1.58
N SER A 4 -5.55 18.31 -2.53
CA SER A 4 -5.10 17.15 -3.28
C SER A 4 -4.44 16.21 -2.29
N MET A 5 -5.19 15.21 -1.82
CA MET A 5 -4.61 14.12 -1.05
C MET A 5 -3.44 13.55 -1.86
N ASN A 6 -2.23 13.77 -1.38
CA ASN A 6 -1.04 13.23 -2.02
C ASN A 6 -1.01 11.72 -1.76
N PHE A 7 -1.36 10.97 -2.79
CA PHE A 7 -1.22 9.53 -2.86
C PHE A 7 -0.05 9.21 -3.77
N ASP A 8 0.88 8.42 -3.26
CA ASP A 8 1.94 7.86 -4.08
C ASP A 8 1.62 6.39 -4.33
N ILE A 9 1.52 6.01 -5.60
CA ILE A 9 1.17 4.65 -6.01
C ILE A 9 2.39 4.05 -6.69
N GLU A 10 2.96 3.03 -6.05
CA GLU A 10 4.09 2.29 -6.56
C GLU A 10 3.65 0.88 -6.96
N GLN A 11 3.97 0.52 -8.20
CA GLN A 11 3.91 -0.86 -8.63
C GLN A 11 5.19 -1.56 -8.19
N LEU A 12 5.05 -2.65 -7.43
CA LEU A 12 6.18 -3.34 -6.83
C LEU A 12 7.04 -4.07 -7.86
N ASP A 13 6.41 -4.68 -8.86
CA ASP A 13 7.07 -5.32 -9.99
C ASP A 13 6.10 -5.42 -11.18
N GLN A 14 6.66 -5.37 -12.39
CA GLN A 14 5.91 -5.37 -13.67
C GLN A 14 5.12 -6.67 -13.87
N ASN A 15 5.59 -7.74 -13.25
CA ASN A 15 5.05 -9.09 -13.33
C ASN A 15 4.26 -9.48 -12.07
N THR A 16 4.25 -8.61 -11.04
CA THR A 16 3.39 -8.77 -9.87
C THR A 16 2.11 -7.97 -10.01
N THR A 17 1.00 -8.58 -9.63
CA THR A 17 -0.31 -7.95 -9.49
C THR A 17 -0.43 -7.16 -8.19
N ALA A 18 0.66 -6.66 -7.62
CA ALA A 18 0.68 -5.98 -6.33
C ALA A 18 0.92 -4.46 -6.48
N LEU A 19 0.05 -3.67 -5.85
CA LEU A 19 0.11 -2.21 -5.81
C LEU A 19 0.33 -1.74 -4.37
N LEU A 20 1.35 -0.92 -4.17
CA LEU A 20 1.59 -0.23 -2.92
C LEU A 20 1.04 1.20 -3.02
N VAL A 21 0.16 1.56 -2.11
CA VAL A 21 -0.42 2.89 -1.99
C VAL A 21 0.11 3.51 -0.71
N LYS A 22 0.94 4.53 -0.87
CA LYS A 22 1.49 5.35 0.20
C LYS A 22 0.56 6.53 0.44
N CYS A 23 0.02 6.62 1.65
CA CYS A 23 -0.85 7.71 2.06
C CYS A 23 -0.33 8.33 3.34
N ASP A 24 -0.26 9.66 3.42
CA ASP A 24 0.05 10.31 4.68
C ASP A 24 -1.20 10.27 5.59
N SER A 25 -1.08 9.58 6.73
CA SER A 25 -2.21 9.40 7.65
C SER A 25 -2.72 10.73 8.22
N LYS A 26 -1.90 11.79 8.23
CA LYS A 26 -2.24 13.12 8.75
C LYS A 26 -3.02 13.95 7.72
N GLN A 27 -3.01 13.57 6.44
CA GLN A 27 -3.86 14.17 5.41
C GLN A 27 -5.31 13.71 5.51
N PHE A 28 -5.61 12.63 6.24
CA PHE A 28 -7.00 12.26 6.52
C PHE A 28 -7.52 13.06 7.70
N SER A 29 -8.52 13.90 7.43
CA SER A 29 -9.20 14.69 8.48
C SER A 29 -9.94 13.80 9.50
N SER A 30 -10.07 12.50 9.25
CA SER A 30 -10.66 11.53 10.18
C SER A 30 -10.26 10.09 9.82
N LYS A 31 -10.15 9.25 10.85
CA LYS A 31 -9.95 7.79 10.73
C LYS A 31 -10.96 7.14 9.77
N TYR A 32 -12.19 7.64 9.76
CA TYR A 32 -13.24 7.19 8.84
C TYR A 32 -12.86 7.31 7.35
N GLN A 33 -12.18 8.40 6.96
CA GLN A 33 -11.74 8.59 5.57
C GLN A 33 -10.64 7.59 5.20
N HIS A 34 -9.72 7.33 6.12
CA HIS A 34 -8.69 6.32 5.96
C HIS A 34 -9.28 4.91 5.82
N GLU A 35 -10.25 4.55 6.68
CA GLU A 35 -10.95 3.26 6.60
C GLU A 35 -11.74 3.13 5.29
N LYS A 36 -12.40 4.20 4.84
CA LYS A 36 -13.12 4.22 3.56
C LYS A 36 -12.21 4.02 2.36
N LEU A 37 -11.02 4.63 2.38
CA LEU A 37 -10.01 4.42 1.34
C LEU A 37 -9.54 2.96 1.32
N CYS A 38 -9.22 2.40 2.48
CA CYS A 38 -8.87 0.98 2.61
C CYS A 38 -9.97 0.05 2.09
N GLU A 39 -11.25 0.34 2.37
CA GLU A 39 -12.39 -0.40 1.83
C GLU A 39 -12.46 -0.33 0.29
N GLN A 40 -12.30 0.87 -0.28
CA GLN A 40 -12.33 1.09 -1.72
C GLN A 40 -11.19 0.34 -2.42
N LEU A 41 -9.98 0.44 -1.88
CA LEU A 41 -8.80 -0.24 -2.40
C LEU A 41 -8.92 -1.76 -2.29
N ARG A 42 -9.49 -2.29 -1.19
CA ARG A 42 -9.82 -3.72 -1.06
C ARG A 42 -10.87 -4.18 -2.07
N LYS A 43 -11.85 -3.34 -2.41
CA LYS A 43 -12.83 -3.67 -3.46
C LYS A 43 -12.17 -3.71 -4.83
N ILE A 44 -11.31 -2.75 -5.14
CA ILE A 44 -10.55 -2.72 -6.40
C ILE A 44 -9.70 -3.99 -6.48
N ALA A 45 -8.90 -4.27 -5.45
CA ALA A 45 -8.09 -5.47 -5.32
C ALA A 45 -8.86 -6.75 -5.64
N GLN A 46 -10.03 -6.94 -5.02
CA GLN A 46 -10.88 -8.11 -5.25
C GLN A 46 -11.46 -8.18 -6.67
N THR A 47 -11.77 -7.03 -7.28
CA THR A 47 -12.41 -6.98 -8.60
C THR A 47 -11.38 -7.19 -9.72
N THR A 48 -10.15 -6.70 -9.54
CA THR A 48 -9.08 -6.79 -10.53
C THR A 48 -8.14 -7.97 -10.31
N GLY A 49 -8.26 -8.69 -9.19
CA GLY A 49 -7.30 -9.72 -8.78
C GLY A 49 -5.93 -9.14 -8.39
N LEU A 50 -5.88 -7.83 -8.12
CA LEU A 50 -4.68 -7.14 -7.68
C LEU A 50 -4.57 -7.22 -6.16
N THR A 51 -3.36 -7.25 -5.63
CA THR A 51 -3.13 -7.13 -4.19
C THR A 51 -2.77 -5.69 -3.86
N VAL A 52 -3.63 -4.97 -3.14
CA VAL A 52 -3.43 -3.55 -2.84
C VAL A 52 -3.07 -3.39 -1.37
N PHE A 53 -1.96 -2.70 -1.11
CA PHE A 53 -1.48 -2.42 0.24
C PHE A 53 -1.46 -0.94 0.50
N VAL A 54 -1.95 -0.55 1.66
CA VAL A 54 -1.96 0.85 2.10
C VAL A 54 -0.95 0.97 3.23
N VAL A 55 0.06 1.79 3.02
CA VAL A 55 1.08 2.08 4.02
C VAL A 55 1.15 3.58 4.26
N ASP A 56 1.69 3.97 5.41
CA ASP A 56 1.94 5.38 5.65
C ASP A 56 3.00 5.90 4.66
N HIS A 57 2.89 7.13 4.20
CA HIS A 57 3.84 7.73 3.26
C HIS A 57 5.29 7.73 3.81
N GLN A 58 5.47 7.74 5.13
CA GLN A 58 6.80 7.64 5.74
C GLN A 58 7.34 6.20 5.79
N MET A 59 6.49 5.20 5.58
CA MET A 59 6.91 3.80 5.54
C MET A 59 7.50 3.43 4.18
N THR A 60 8.65 2.78 4.24
CA THR A 60 9.30 2.11 3.11
C THR A 60 9.02 0.61 3.16
N ILE A 61 9.03 -0.05 1.99
CA ILE A 61 8.84 -1.51 1.88
C ILE A 61 9.82 -2.29 2.78
N GLU A 62 11.02 -1.75 2.98
CA GLU A 62 12.05 -2.32 3.86
C GLU A 62 11.64 -2.36 5.34
N GLN A 63 10.73 -1.47 5.74
CA GLN A 63 10.18 -1.42 7.10
C GLN A 63 8.97 -2.35 7.29
N LEU A 64 8.46 -2.96 6.22
CA LEU A 64 7.39 -3.95 6.29
C LEU A 64 7.90 -5.27 6.87
N SER A 65 7.08 -5.91 7.71
CA SER A 65 7.42 -7.21 8.28
C SER A 65 7.42 -8.29 7.20
N ASP A 66 8.13 -9.40 7.43
CA ASP A 66 8.12 -10.53 6.49
C ASP A 66 6.71 -11.07 6.21
N ALA A 67 5.79 -10.96 7.16
CA ALA A 67 4.38 -11.32 6.98
C ALA A 67 3.65 -10.37 6.01
N ASP A 68 3.90 -9.07 6.11
CA ASP A 68 3.35 -8.06 5.21
C ASP A 68 3.94 -8.19 3.81
N LEU A 69 5.26 -8.45 3.71
CA LEU A 69 5.96 -8.73 2.46
C LEU A 69 5.41 -9.99 1.79
N ALA A 70 5.23 -11.09 2.53
CA ALA A 70 4.66 -12.31 1.99
C ALA A 70 3.22 -12.11 1.47
N ALA A 71 2.45 -11.22 2.12
CA ALA A 71 1.10 -10.89 1.69
C ALA A 71 1.07 -10.10 0.36
N ILE A 72 2.13 -9.37 0.01
CA ILE A 72 2.34 -8.76 -1.34
C ILE A 72 3.02 -9.69 -2.33
N GLY A 73 3.30 -10.94 -1.96
CA GLY A 73 4.09 -11.85 -2.79
C GLY A 73 5.56 -11.44 -2.91
N LEU A 74 6.02 -10.51 -2.06
CA LEU A 74 7.42 -10.17 -1.95
C LEU A 74 8.08 -11.02 -0.87
N LYS A 75 9.36 -11.29 -1.07
CA LYS A 75 10.19 -11.95 -0.06
C LYS A 75 11.41 -11.08 0.14
N ARG A 76 11.74 -10.79 1.40
CA ARG A 76 12.99 -10.11 1.72
C ARG A 76 14.15 -10.99 1.27
N ILE A 77 14.96 -10.47 0.36
CA ILE A 77 16.22 -11.10 -0.02
C ILE A 77 17.19 -10.73 1.10
N LYS A 78 17.43 -11.65 2.04
CA LYS A 78 18.55 -11.50 2.97
C LYS A 78 19.80 -11.81 2.17
N ASP A 79 20.45 -10.77 1.67
CA ASP A 79 21.84 -10.88 1.25
C ASP A 79 22.66 -11.11 2.52
N HIS A 80 23.12 -12.34 2.70
CA HIS A 80 24.09 -12.72 3.71
C HIS A 80 25.11 -13.60 2.99
N ASP A 81 26.13 -12.95 2.47
CA ASP A 81 27.46 -13.54 2.27
C ASP A 81 28.36 -13.05 3.42
#